data_AF-A0A523XPJ8-F1
#
_entry.id   AF-A0A523XPJ8-F1
#
_cell.length_a   1.000
_cell.length_b   1.000
_cell.length_c   1.000
_cell.angle_alpha   90.00
_cell.angle_beta   90.00
_cell.angle_gamma   90.00
#
_symmetry.space_group_name_H-M   'P 1'
#
loop_
_entity.id
_entity.type
_entity.pdbx_description
1 polymer ?
#
loop_
_entity_poly.entity_id
_entity_poly.type
_entity_poly.pdbx_seq_one_letter_code
_entity_poly.pdbx_strand_id
1 'polypeptide(L)' 'MLIGSGVDVYRDFIVENRKGLAKFVTPNPQSPLPSVIAVLGLQRLKANQIEEIESLEPIYIRPSDAEIKEKNG' A
#
# COMPACT_ATOMS: atom_id res chain seq x y z
N MET A 1 -10.60 -1.26 -0.31
CA MET A 1 -10.60 -0.60 -1.64
C MET A 1 -9.25 -0.92 -2.26
N LEU A 2 -9.23 -1.49 -3.46
CA LEU A 2 -8.02 -1.98 -4.12
C LEU A 2 -7.61 -1.02 -5.24
N ILE A 3 -6.30 -0.73 -5.31
CA ILE A 3 -5.67 0.20 -6.26
C ILE A 3 -4.29 -0.33 -6.70
N GLY A 4 -3.68 0.31 -7.69
CA GLY A 4 -2.33 0.02 -8.17
C GLY A 4 -2.29 -1.07 -9.25
N SER A 5 -1.09 -1.30 -9.79
CA SER A 5 -0.87 -2.18 -10.94
C SER A 5 -1.24 -3.64 -10.67
N GLY A 6 -1.10 -4.09 -9.41
CA GLY A 6 -1.52 -5.43 -9.01
C GLY A 6 -3.02 -5.68 -9.22
N VAL A 7 -3.86 -4.65 -9.15
CA VAL A 7 -5.28 -4.79 -9.47
C VAL A 7 -5.49 -5.16 -10.92
N ASP A 8 -4.73 -4.59 -11.85
CA ASP A 8 -4.91 -4.86 -13.27
C ASP A 8 -4.51 -6.30 -13.62
N VAL A 9 -3.51 -6.85 -12.93
CA VAL A 9 -3.03 -8.23 -13.12
C VAL A 9 -3.96 -9.25 -12.45
N TYR A 10 -4.48 -8.95 -11.26
CA TYR A 10 -5.16 -9.94 -10.42
C TYR A 10 -6.66 -9.69 -10.25
N ARG A 11 -7.26 -8.74 -10.97
CA ARG A 11 -8.69 -8.36 -10.82
C ARG A 11 -9.62 -9.57 -10.86
N ASP A 12 -9.49 -10.40 -11.88
CA ASP A 12 -10.41 -11.54 -12.09
C ASP A 12 -10.29 -12.55 -10.95
N PHE A 13 -9.06 -12.90 -10.57
CA PHE A 13 -8.79 -13.74 -9.41
C PHE A 13 -9.41 -13.18 -8.13
N ILE A 14 -9.26 -11.87 -7.89
CA ILE A 14 -9.81 -11.21 -6.71
C ILE A 14 -11.34 -11.23 -6.73
N VAL A 15 -11.96 -10.93 -7.88
CA VAL A 15 -13.43 -10.93 -8.03
C VAL A 15 -13.98 -12.34 -7.78
N GLU A 16 -13.31 -13.37 -8.30
CA GLU A 16 -13.72 -14.76 -8.15
C GLU A 16 -13.57 -15.26 -6.70
N ASN A 17 -12.50 -14.88 -6.00
CA ASN A 17 -12.20 -15.38 -4.66
C ASN A 17 -12.77 -14.51 -3.52
N ARG A 18 -13.17 -13.26 -3.80
CA ARG A 18 -13.67 -12.29 -2.81
C ARG A 18 -15.03 -11.72 -3.21
N LYS A 19 -15.88 -12.55 -3.82
CA LYS A 19 -17.22 -12.21 -4.34
C LYS A 19 -18.01 -11.35 -3.33
N GLY A 20 -18.19 -10.07 -3.66
CA GLY A 20 -18.97 -9.09 -2.88
C GLY A 20 -18.18 -8.22 -1.89
N LEU A 21 -16.94 -8.58 -1.54
CA LEU A 21 -16.10 -7.80 -0.63
C LEU A 21 -15.10 -6.90 -1.35
N ALA A 22 -14.72 -7.27 -2.58
CA ALA A 22 -13.77 -6.51 -3.38
C ALA A 22 -14.40 -5.20 -3.89
N LYS A 23 -13.84 -4.06 -3.45
CA LYS A 23 -14.17 -2.72 -3.96
C LYS A 23 -12.96 -2.17 -4.70
N PHE A 24 -13.15 -1.73 -5.93
CA PHE A 24 -12.10 -1.19 -6.80
C PHE A 24 -12.34 0.29 -7.08
N VAL A 25 -11.27 1.06 -7.24
CA VAL A 25 -11.35 2.47 -7.68
C VAL A 25 -11.38 2.54 -9.19
N THR A 26 -12.16 3.45 -9.74
CA THR A 26 -12.19 3.73 -11.19
C THR A 26 -12.16 5.25 -11.42
N PRO A 27 -11.17 5.77 -12.18
CA PRO A 27 -10.05 5.04 -12.79
C PRO A 27 -9.10 4.43 -11.74
N ASN A 28 -8.43 3.31 -12.05
CA ASN A 28 -7.47 2.68 -11.14
C ASN A 28 -6.19 3.54 -11.05
N PRO A 29 -5.91 4.19 -9.91
CA PRO A 29 -4.69 4.98 -9.79
C PRO A 29 -3.49 4.04 -9.64
N GLN A 30 -2.51 4.18 -10.53
CA GLN A 30 -1.26 3.41 -10.47
C GLN A 30 -0.32 3.84 -9.33
N SER A 31 -0.54 5.05 -8.82
CA SER A 31 0.23 5.61 -7.72
C SER A 31 -0.69 6.42 -6.80
N PRO A 32 -0.33 6.61 -5.53
CA PRO A 32 -1.07 7.48 -4.63
C PRO A 32 -1.18 8.90 -5.22
N LEU A 33 -2.36 9.51 -5.12
CA LEU A 33 -2.54 10.89 -5.56
C LEU A 33 -1.83 11.84 -4.57
N PRO A 34 -1.00 12.79 -5.05
CA PRO A 34 -0.30 13.73 -4.17
C PRO A 34 -1.26 14.56 -3.29
N SER A 35 -2.44 14.89 -3.79
CA SER A 35 -3.48 15.60 -3.04
C SER A 35 -3.97 14.80 -1.83
N VAL A 36 -4.12 13.48 -1.97
CA VAL A 36 -4.51 12.60 -0.87
C VAL A 36 -3.40 12.54 0.18
N ILE A 37 -2.13 12.44 -0.25
CA ILE A 37 -0.97 12.48 0.66
C ILE A 37 -0.94 13.81 1.43
N ALA A 38 -1.13 14.94 0.75
CA ALA A 38 -1.13 16.27 1.39
C ALA A 38 -2.24 16.40 2.46
N VAL A 39 -3.45 15.90 2.15
CA VAL A 39 -4.57 15.91 3.11
C VAL A 39 -4.26 15.04 4.34
N LEU A 40 -3.72 13.83 4.12
CA LEU A 40 -3.33 12.95 5.23
C LEU A 40 -2.21 13.57 6.08
N GLY A 41 -1.19 14.15 5.45
CA GLY A 41 -0.12 14.86 6.14
C GLY A 41 -0.64 16.01 7.00
N LEU A 42 -1.54 16.83 6.45
CA LEU A 42 -2.18 17.92 7.20
C LEU A 42 -3.00 17.42 8.39
N GLN A 43 -3.72 16.31 8.24
CA GLN A 43 -4.47 15.69 9.33
C GLN A 43 -3.55 15.20 10.47
N ARG A 44 -2.45 14.51 10.12
CA ARG A 44 -1.45 14.04 11.08
C ARG A 44 -0.77 15.19 11.81
N LEU A 45 -0.38 16.23 11.07
CA LEU A 45 0.22 17.45 11.63
C LEU A 45 -0.70 18.13 12.65
N LYS A 46 -1.99 18.28 12.31
CA LYS A 46 -3.00 18.84 13.23
C LYS A 46 -3.20 18.01 14.50
N ALA A 47 -2.93 16.71 14.44
CA ALA A 47 -2.99 15.79 15.57
C ALA A 47 -1.66 15.69 16.34
N ASN A 48 -0.67 16.54 16.04
CA ASN A 48 0.68 16.49 16.59
C ASN A 48 1.38 15.12 16.40
N GLN A 49 1.05 14.42 15.30
CA GLN A 49 1.67 13.16 14.90
C GLN A 49 2.80 13.45 13.91
N ILE A 50 3.97 13.78 14.46
CA ILE A 50 5.19 14.09 13.71
C ILE A 50 6.19 12.97 13.99
N GLU A 51 6.87 12.50 12.95
CA GLU A 51 7.86 11.43 13.01
C GLU A 51 9.23 12.00 12.63
N GLU A 52 10.28 11.54 13.32
CA GLU A 52 11.66 11.81 12.93
C GLU A 52 12.02 10.93 11.72
N ILE A 53 12.84 11.43 10.81
CA ILE A 53 13.13 10.73 9.55
C ILE A 53 13.79 9.37 9.78
N GLU A 54 14.59 9.26 10.83
CA GLU A 54 15.29 8.03 11.26
C GLU A 54 14.32 6.98 11.82
N SER A 55 13.11 7.39 12.22
CA SER A 55 12.07 6.48 12.74
C SER A 55 11.20 5.85 11.65
N LEU A 56 11.38 6.25 10.39
CA LEU A 56 10.58 5.75 9.27
C LEU A 56 11.02 4.35 8.85
N GLU A 57 10.14 3.37 9.10
CA GLU A 57 10.36 1.98 8.70
C GLU A 57 9.35 1.55 7.62
N PRO A 58 9.79 0.94 6.52
CA PRO A 58 8.89 0.36 5.53
C PRO A 58 8.09 -0.81 6.11
N ILE A 59 6.79 -0.85 5.83
CA ILE A 59 5.95 -2.01 6.18
C ILE A 59 6.06 -3.04 5.05
N TYR A 60 6.95 -4.02 5.22
CA TYR A 60 7.12 -5.11 4.27
C TYR A 60 6.08 -6.21 4.49
N ILE A 61 5.33 -6.55 3.44
CA ILE A 61 4.39 -7.69 3.43
C ILE A 61 5.09 -9.05 3.24
N ARG A 62 6.37 -9.05 2.84
CA ARG A 62 7.22 -10.24 2.72
C ARG A 62 8.67 -9.89 3.09
N PRO A 63 9.47 -10.84 3.58
CA PRO A 63 10.90 -10.64 3.78
C PRO A 63 11.62 -10.23 2.48
N SER A 64 12.71 -9.48 2.63
CA SER A 64 13.53 -9.09 1.49
C SER A 64 14.26 -10.30 0.90
N ASP A 65 14.65 -10.22 -0.38
CA ASP A 65 15.36 -11.32 -1.03
C ASP A 65 16.74 -11.57 -0.40
N ALA A 66 17.33 -10.56 0.25
CA ALA A 66 18.57 -10.70 1.01
C ALA A 66 18.36 -11.56 2.28
N GLU A 67 17.32 -11.24 3.07
CA GLU A 67 16.95 -12.00 4.27
C GLU A 67 16.56 -13.44 3.97
N ILE A 68 15.95 -13.69 2.81
CA ILE A 68 15.59 -15.05 2.38
C ILE A 68 16.84 -15.87 2.06
N LYS A 69 17.87 -15.27 1.46
CA LYS A 69 19.12 -15.97 1.12
C LYS A 69 19.95 -16.32 2.35
N GLU A 70 20.01 -15.44 3.33
CA GLU A 70 20.76 -15.66 4.58
C GLU A 70 20.20 -16.84 5.39
N LYS A 71 18.88 -17.05 5.40
CA LYS A 71 18.25 -18.19 6.08
C LYS A 71 18.52 -19.55 5.43
N ASN A 72 18.93 -19.56 4.17
CA ASN A 72 19.08 -20.77 3.36
C ASN A 72 20.55 -21.19 3.15
N GLY A 73 21.51 -20.44 3.71
CA GLY A 73 22.95 -20.75 3.68
C GLY A 73 23.44 -21.23 5.02
#